data_AF-A0A9W9PA17-F1
#
_entry.id   AF-A0A9W9PA17-F1
#
_cell.length_a   1.000
_cell.length_b   1.000
_cell.length_c   1.000
_cell.angle_alpha   90.00
_cell.angle_beta   90.00
_cell.angle_gamma   90.00
#
_symmetry.space_group_name_H-M   'P 1'
#
loop_
_entity.id
_entity.type
_entity.pdbx_description
1 polymer ?
#
loop_
_entity_poly.entity_id
_entity_poly.type
_entity_poly.pdbx_seq_one_letter_code
_entity_poly.pdbx_strand_id
1 'polypeptide(L)'
;MNHVPRRVYSSLGFGGRTEPTGYGISYKGNVGYPYGSNIIEVSRSDSSNYKYLAEFKATTSEVWTVIIWNKFSPDGYLGGWFAYGCVNFTLDSGQTQHVAFDENSQGGWAAAPGYTIPTNDAGGYASTWGEFDFGSKINSGWSGFDVSAIAAQAGKIGMQICDAITGACSSITPMPPK
;
A
#
# COMPACT_ATOMS: atom_id res chain seq x y z
N MET A 1 26.54 -9.64 28.77
CA MET A 1 25.54 -9.65 27.68
C MET A 1 25.53 -8.26 27.08
N ASN A 2 26.05 -8.10 25.86
CA ASN A 2 26.07 -6.79 25.20
C ASN A 2 24.65 -6.47 24.74
N HIS A 3 24.06 -5.40 25.30
CA HIS A 3 22.76 -4.90 24.89
C HIS A 3 22.92 -4.25 23.52
N VAL A 4 22.51 -4.95 22.46
CA VAL A 4 22.37 -4.32 21.13
C VAL A 4 21.23 -3.31 21.26
N PRO A 5 21.47 -2.01 21.06
CA PRO A 5 20.41 -1.02 21.17
C PRO A 5 19.30 -1.36 20.17
N ARG A 6 18.07 -1.46 20.66
CA ARG A 6 16.90 -1.70 19.83
C ARG A 6 16.79 -0.55 18.83
N ARG A 7 16.81 -0.87 17.52
CA ARG A 7 16.66 0.13 16.47
C ARG A 7 15.33 0.89 16.69
N VAL A 8 15.43 2.20 16.85
CA VAL A 8 14.27 3.09 16.95
C VAL A 8 13.94 3.56 15.53
N TYR A 9 12.72 3.31 15.10
CA TYR A 9 12.22 3.75 13.80
C TYR A 9 11.52 5.09 13.92
N SER A 10 11.60 5.89 12.86
CA SER A 10 10.94 7.19 12.76
C SER A 10 9.43 7.05 12.71
N SER A 11 8.74 7.96 13.40
CA SER A 11 7.31 8.25 13.22
C SER A 11 7.08 9.66 12.66
N LEU A 12 8.15 10.35 12.25
CA LEU A 12 8.06 11.70 11.71
C LEU A 12 7.20 11.70 10.44
N GLY A 13 6.36 12.72 10.26
CA GLY A 13 5.49 12.85 9.09
C GLY A 13 4.16 12.11 9.19
N PHE A 14 4.08 11.02 9.97
CA PHE A 14 2.78 10.40 10.27
C PHE A 14 1.93 11.30 11.18
N GLY A 15 0.61 11.22 11.03
CA GLY A 15 -0.33 11.78 11.99
C GLY A 15 -0.59 10.85 13.18
N GLY A 16 -1.69 11.08 13.90
CA GLY A 16 -2.09 10.23 15.02
C GLY A 16 -2.50 8.82 14.58
N ARG A 17 -2.41 7.84 15.49
CA ARG A 17 -2.89 6.47 15.26
C ARG A 17 -4.34 6.33 15.74
N THR A 18 -5.18 5.68 14.95
CA THR A 18 -6.52 5.28 15.41
C THR A 18 -6.44 4.00 16.24
N GLU A 19 -7.37 3.85 17.19
CA GLU A 19 -7.49 2.61 17.97
C GLU A 19 -8.06 1.47 17.11
N PRO A 20 -7.47 0.27 17.17
CA PRO A 20 -7.93 -0.88 16.39
C PRO A 20 -9.24 -1.44 16.93
N THR A 21 -10.09 -1.95 16.04
CA THR A 21 -11.38 -2.56 16.40
C THR A 21 -11.72 -3.74 15.50
N GLY A 22 -12.55 -4.67 15.97
CA GLY A 22 -13.07 -5.79 15.17
C GLY A 22 -12.13 -6.99 15.09
N TYR A 23 -12.47 -7.94 14.21
CA TYR A 23 -11.70 -9.16 13.95
C TYR A 23 -11.94 -9.70 12.54
N GLY A 24 -11.05 -10.55 12.03
CA GLY A 24 -11.15 -11.12 10.69
C GLY A 24 -11.32 -10.05 9.61
N ILE A 25 -12.30 -10.21 8.72
CA ILE A 25 -12.58 -9.21 7.66
C ILE A 25 -12.97 -7.84 8.22
N SER A 26 -13.60 -7.80 9.39
CA SER A 26 -14.02 -6.55 10.05
C SER A 26 -12.92 -5.89 10.87
N TYR A 27 -11.73 -6.51 10.98
CA TYR A 27 -10.61 -5.90 11.69
C TYR A 27 -10.18 -4.61 10.98
N LYS A 28 -10.30 -3.51 11.71
CA LYS A 28 -9.88 -2.15 11.34
C LYS A 28 -8.68 -1.78 12.20
N GLY A 29 -7.50 -1.70 11.60
CA GLY A 29 -6.31 -1.21 12.26
C GLY A 29 -6.20 0.31 12.24
N ASN A 30 -4.96 0.78 12.17
CA ASN A 30 -4.62 2.19 12.07
C ASN A 30 -4.98 2.73 10.68
N VAL A 31 -5.83 3.75 10.63
CA VAL A 31 -6.19 4.49 9.40
C VAL A 31 -5.74 5.95 9.43
N GLY A 32 -4.97 6.34 10.45
CA GLY A 32 -4.50 7.71 10.65
C GLY A 32 -5.54 8.66 11.27
N TYR A 33 -5.04 9.68 11.96
CA TYR A 33 -5.81 10.82 12.46
C TYR A 33 -5.00 12.11 12.20
N PRO A 34 -5.33 12.88 11.15
CA PRO A 34 -6.47 12.72 10.22
C PRO A 34 -6.37 11.46 9.34
N TYR A 35 -7.49 11.02 8.76
CA TYR A 35 -7.53 9.84 7.89
C TYR A 35 -6.45 9.87 6.81
N GLY A 36 -5.78 8.73 6.59
CA GLY A 36 -4.71 8.56 5.62
C GLY A 36 -3.34 9.00 6.13
N SER A 37 -3.25 9.68 7.26
CA SER A 37 -1.97 10.15 7.82
C SER A 37 -1.04 9.04 8.33
N ASN A 38 -1.47 7.78 8.27
CA ASN A 38 -0.67 6.59 8.58
C ASN A 38 0.13 6.10 7.36
N ILE A 39 -0.02 6.73 6.19
CA ILE A 39 0.67 6.40 4.94
C ILE A 39 1.27 7.69 4.39
N ILE A 40 2.58 7.72 4.18
CA ILE A 40 3.27 8.93 3.71
C ILE A 40 4.31 8.60 2.64
N GLU A 41 4.46 9.49 1.68
CA GLU A 41 5.62 9.49 0.80
C GLU A 41 6.85 9.93 1.58
N VAL A 42 7.98 9.25 1.35
CA VAL A 42 9.25 9.57 2.00
C VAL A 42 10.36 9.71 0.97
N SER A 43 11.32 10.57 1.26
CA SER A 43 12.51 10.68 0.43
C SER A 43 13.32 9.39 0.48
N ARG A 44 14.08 9.10 -0.58
CA ARG A 44 15.00 7.96 -0.59
C ARG A 44 16.05 8.04 0.54
N SER A 45 16.50 9.24 0.90
CA SER A 45 17.46 9.45 2.00
C SER A 45 16.86 9.13 3.37
N ASP A 46 15.56 9.29 3.54
CA ASP A 46 14.87 9.05 4.82
C ASP A 46 14.24 7.67 4.91
N SER A 47 14.09 6.95 3.79
CA SER A 47 13.34 5.69 3.71
C SER A 47 13.83 4.64 4.70
N SER A 48 15.15 4.56 4.90
CA SER A 48 15.76 3.62 5.85
C SER A 48 15.37 3.89 7.31
N ASN A 49 14.87 5.08 7.65
CA ASN A 49 14.47 5.43 9.02
C ASN A 49 13.12 4.83 9.41
N TYR A 50 12.31 4.34 8.46
CA TYR A 50 10.97 3.82 8.71
C TYR A 50 10.96 2.30 8.80
N LYS A 51 10.03 1.76 9.60
CA LYS A 51 9.94 0.31 9.88
C LYS A 51 9.27 -0.47 8.75
N TYR A 52 8.17 0.06 8.24
CA TYR A 52 7.37 -0.54 7.17
C TYR A 52 7.43 0.37 5.97
N LEU A 53 8.02 -0.13 4.88
CA LEU A 53 8.37 0.64 3.71
C LEU A 53 8.03 -0.19 2.47
N ALA A 54 7.36 0.42 1.50
CA ALA A 54 7.24 -0.12 0.16
C ALA A 54 7.99 0.79 -0.82
N GLU A 55 8.66 0.15 -1.76
CA GLU A 55 9.36 0.79 -2.87
C GLU A 55 8.59 0.48 -4.15
N PHE A 56 8.14 1.52 -4.85
CA PHE A 56 7.38 1.40 -6.08
C PHE A 56 8.26 1.76 -7.27
N LYS A 57 8.31 0.88 -8.26
CA LYS A 57 9.16 1.00 -9.45
C LYS A 57 8.34 0.74 -10.71
N ALA A 58 8.38 1.68 -11.66
CA ALA A 58 7.86 1.44 -13.00
C ALA A 58 8.94 0.75 -13.83
N THR A 59 8.64 -0.45 -14.34
CA THR A 59 9.55 -1.27 -15.16
C THR A 59 9.32 -1.12 -16.67
N THR A 60 8.37 -0.26 -17.05
CA THR A 60 8.00 0.00 -18.45
C THR A 60 8.35 1.44 -18.83
N SER A 61 8.30 1.75 -20.13
CA SER A 61 8.60 3.09 -20.66
C SER A 61 7.49 4.11 -20.46
N GLU A 62 6.29 3.67 -20.08
CA GLU A 62 5.12 4.54 -19.88
C GLU A 62 5.13 5.16 -18.48
N VAL A 63 4.42 6.29 -18.32
CA VAL A 63 4.11 6.83 -16.98
C VAL A 63 3.07 5.95 -16.32
N TRP A 64 3.21 5.72 -15.02
CA TRP A 64 2.24 4.98 -14.21
C TRP A 64 1.68 5.87 -13.13
N THR A 65 0.38 5.77 -12.88
CA THR A 65 -0.25 6.33 -11.67
C THR A 65 -0.35 5.24 -10.62
N VAL A 66 -0.09 5.59 -9.36
CA VAL A 66 -0.29 4.72 -8.19
C VAL A 66 -1.16 5.46 -7.18
N ILE A 67 -2.22 4.80 -6.71
CA ILE A 67 -3.07 5.30 -5.62
C ILE A 67 -3.10 4.27 -4.51
N ILE A 68 -2.81 4.70 -3.28
CA ILE A 68 -2.77 3.86 -2.07
C ILE A 68 -3.91 4.29 -1.14
N TRP A 69 -4.63 3.33 -0.54
CA TRP A 69 -5.73 3.56 0.39
C TRP A 69 -5.60 2.73 1.65
N ASN A 70 -6.28 3.17 2.72
CA ASN A 70 -6.59 2.31 3.87
C ASN A 70 -7.76 1.39 3.54
N LYS A 71 -7.80 0.18 4.09
CA LYS A 71 -8.90 -0.80 3.86
C LYS A 71 -10.28 -0.22 4.18
N PHE A 72 -10.37 0.57 5.25
CA PHE A 72 -11.59 1.25 5.66
C PHE A 72 -11.57 2.69 5.16
N SER A 73 -12.73 3.19 4.73
CA SER A 73 -12.94 4.58 4.32
C SER A 73 -13.05 5.54 5.53
N PRO A 74 -13.02 6.87 5.32
CA PRO A 74 -13.10 7.85 6.41
C PRO A 74 -14.35 7.75 7.30
N ASP A 75 -15.45 7.25 6.74
CA ASP A 75 -16.71 6.99 7.45
C ASP A 75 -16.67 5.70 8.30
N GLY A 76 -15.59 4.94 8.23
CA GLY A 76 -15.37 3.72 9.00
C GLY A 76 -15.98 2.46 8.38
N TYR A 77 -16.51 2.53 7.16
CA TYR A 77 -16.97 1.35 6.42
C TYR A 77 -15.84 0.68 5.63
N LEU A 78 -16.04 -0.59 5.28
CA LEU A 78 -15.13 -1.33 4.43
C LEU A 78 -15.31 -0.85 2.98
N GLY A 79 -14.39 -0.01 2.50
CA GLY A 79 -14.59 0.66 1.22
C GLY A 79 -13.52 1.65 0.79
N GLY A 80 -12.30 1.60 1.34
CA GLY A 80 -11.29 2.61 1.00
C GLY A 80 -10.87 2.65 -0.48
N TRP A 81 -11.10 1.56 -1.23
CA TRP A 81 -10.85 1.51 -2.68
C TRP A 81 -11.89 2.27 -3.52
N PHE A 82 -12.98 2.77 -2.92
CA PHE A 82 -13.98 3.61 -3.58
C PHE A 82 -13.56 5.09 -3.49
N ALA A 83 -12.50 5.46 -4.23
CA ALA A 83 -12.00 6.84 -4.34
C ALA A 83 -11.46 7.50 -3.05
N TYR A 84 -11.11 6.72 -2.01
CA TYR A 84 -10.52 7.25 -0.77
C TYR A 84 -9.00 7.04 -0.69
N GLY A 85 -8.30 7.39 -1.79
CA GLY A 85 -6.84 7.36 -1.85
C GLY A 85 -6.20 8.32 -0.83
N CYS A 86 -5.26 7.81 -0.05
CA CYS A 86 -4.49 8.55 0.95
C CYS A 86 -3.22 9.16 0.33
N VAL A 87 -2.57 8.41 -0.56
CA VAL A 87 -1.35 8.80 -1.28
C VAL A 87 -1.58 8.55 -2.77
N ASN A 88 -1.20 9.51 -3.61
CA ASN A 88 -1.33 9.44 -5.06
C ASN A 88 -0.10 10.07 -5.71
N PHE A 89 0.60 9.32 -6.56
CA PHE A 89 1.75 9.80 -7.29
C PHE A 89 1.85 9.16 -8.66
N THR A 90 2.61 9.79 -9.54
CA THR A 90 3.02 9.22 -10.82
C THR A 90 4.46 8.72 -10.77
N LEU A 91 4.76 7.67 -11.52
CA LEU A 91 6.08 7.12 -11.75
C LEU A 91 6.41 7.21 -13.23
N ASP A 92 7.40 8.02 -13.59
CA ASP A 92 7.99 7.94 -14.92
C ASP A 92 8.85 6.67 -15.04
N SER A 93 9.16 6.30 -16.28
CA SER A 93 10.07 5.19 -16.58
C SER A 93 11.37 5.29 -15.78
N GLY A 94 11.68 4.26 -14.99
CA GLY A 94 12.91 4.18 -14.18
C GLY A 94 12.87 4.99 -12.88
N GLN A 95 11.79 5.71 -12.58
CA GLN A 95 11.61 6.35 -11.28
C GLN A 95 11.30 5.34 -10.18
N THR A 96 11.61 5.74 -8.96
CA THR A 96 11.35 4.97 -7.75
C THR A 96 10.72 5.88 -6.70
N GLN A 97 9.53 5.54 -6.23
CA GLN A 97 8.88 6.21 -5.11
C GLN A 97 8.94 5.33 -3.86
N HIS A 98 9.16 5.96 -2.70
CA HIS A 98 9.15 5.27 -1.42
C HIS A 98 7.94 5.72 -0.61
N VAL A 99 7.23 4.77 -0.03
CA VAL A 99 6.07 5.03 0.83
C VAL A 99 6.28 4.32 2.16
N ALA A 100 6.22 5.08 3.24
CA ALA A 100 6.27 4.55 4.58
C ALA A 100 4.85 4.34 5.12
N PHE A 101 4.69 3.28 5.90
CA PHE A 101 3.44 2.92 6.55
C PHE A 101 3.65 2.87 8.05
N ASP A 102 2.73 3.46 8.79
CA ASP A 102 2.75 3.36 10.23
C ASP A 102 2.26 1.98 10.68
N GLU A 103 2.62 1.58 11.91
CA GLU A 103 2.30 0.27 12.43
C GLU A 103 0.80 0.01 12.50
N ASN A 104 0.41 -1.25 12.28
CA ASN A 104 -0.95 -1.75 12.28
C ASN A 104 -1.83 -1.17 11.16
N SER A 105 -1.25 -0.85 10.00
CA SER A 105 -1.97 -0.32 8.83
C SER A 105 -2.36 -1.45 7.86
N GLN A 106 -3.61 -1.42 7.37
CA GLN A 106 -4.10 -2.34 6.33
C GLN A 106 -4.72 -1.57 5.18
N GLY A 107 -4.57 -2.08 3.97
CA GLY A 107 -5.15 -1.46 2.80
C GLY A 107 -4.67 -2.08 1.51
N GLY A 108 -4.68 -1.27 0.46
CA GLY A 108 -4.16 -1.67 -0.83
C GLY A 108 -3.75 -0.49 -1.68
N TRP A 109 -3.29 -0.79 -2.88
CA TRP A 109 -3.02 0.18 -3.90
C TRP A 109 -3.39 -0.36 -5.28
N ALA A 110 -3.70 0.56 -6.17
CA ALA A 110 -3.93 0.31 -7.58
C ALA A 110 -2.85 1.04 -8.36
N ALA A 111 -2.35 0.39 -9.40
CA ALA A 111 -1.45 1.01 -10.36
C ALA A 111 -2.01 0.83 -11.78
N ALA A 112 -1.88 1.85 -12.62
CA ALA A 112 -2.27 1.76 -14.02
C ALA A 112 -1.39 2.67 -14.89
N PRO A 113 -1.14 2.30 -16.16
CA PRO A 113 -0.46 3.19 -17.10
C PRO A 113 -1.29 4.46 -17.35
N GLY A 114 -0.59 5.58 -17.56
CA GLY A 114 -1.18 6.91 -17.72
C GLY A 114 -1.27 7.70 -16.41
N TYR A 115 -2.08 8.75 -16.43
CA TYR A 115 -2.22 9.75 -15.35
C TYR A 115 -3.45 9.53 -14.46
N THR A 116 -4.19 8.44 -14.67
CA THR A 116 -5.43 8.12 -13.93
C THR A 116 -5.57 6.62 -13.72
N ILE A 117 -6.16 6.22 -12.60
CA ILE A 117 -6.59 4.83 -12.37
C ILE A 117 -8.02 4.64 -12.93
N PRO A 118 -8.28 3.63 -13.77
CA PRO A 118 -9.63 3.28 -14.17
C PRO A 118 -10.53 3.00 -12.96
N THR A 119 -11.80 3.37 -13.02
CA THR A 119 -12.79 3.04 -12.00
C THR A 119 -13.96 2.27 -12.61
N ASN A 120 -14.62 1.44 -11.80
CA ASN A 120 -15.89 0.82 -12.18
C ASN A 120 -17.06 1.79 -11.97
N ASP A 121 -18.27 1.38 -12.35
CA ASP A 121 -19.49 2.21 -12.25
C ASP A 121 -19.82 2.68 -10.81
N ALA A 122 -19.27 2.00 -9.79
CA ALA A 122 -19.42 2.36 -8.38
C ALA A 122 -18.26 3.23 -7.86
N GLY A 123 -17.30 3.62 -8.70
CA GLY A 123 -16.15 4.44 -8.33
C GLY A 123 -14.98 3.67 -7.69
N GLY A 124 -15.02 2.34 -7.71
CA GLY A 124 -13.95 1.49 -7.19
C GLY A 124 -12.79 1.38 -8.18
N TYR A 125 -11.54 1.44 -7.70
CA TYR A 125 -10.36 1.31 -8.56
C TYR A 125 -10.34 -0.03 -9.32
N ALA A 126 -10.49 0.03 -10.63
CA ALA A 126 -10.64 -1.11 -11.52
C ALA A 126 -9.29 -1.53 -12.13
N SER A 127 -8.33 -1.92 -11.29
CA SER A 127 -7.00 -2.41 -11.69
C SER A 127 -6.60 -3.67 -10.91
N THR A 128 -5.45 -4.25 -11.24
CA THR A 128 -4.72 -5.15 -10.34
C THR A 128 -4.38 -4.40 -9.06
N TRP A 129 -4.60 -5.03 -7.92
CA TRP A 129 -4.30 -4.44 -6.61
C TRP A 129 -3.07 -5.10 -6.01
N GLY A 130 -2.28 -4.29 -5.31
CA GLY A 130 -1.44 -4.79 -4.25
C GLY A 130 -2.16 -4.58 -2.92
N GLU A 131 -2.20 -5.61 -2.10
CA GLU A 131 -2.83 -5.57 -0.78
C GLU A 131 -1.74 -5.68 0.31
N PHE A 132 -1.95 -5.01 1.45
CA PHE A 132 -1.00 -5.02 2.55
C PHE A 132 -1.66 -5.11 3.92
N ASP A 133 -0.94 -5.76 4.83
CA ASP A 133 -1.15 -5.71 6.28
C ASP A 133 0.22 -5.51 6.93
N PHE A 134 0.50 -4.35 7.50
CA PHE A 134 1.82 -4.02 8.05
C PHE A 134 1.79 -3.87 9.57
N GLY A 135 2.57 -4.70 10.27
CA GLY A 135 2.66 -4.62 11.73
C GLY A 135 1.34 -4.91 12.43
N SER A 136 0.60 -5.88 11.90
CA SER A 136 -0.78 -6.19 12.28
C SER A 136 -0.89 -6.60 13.74
N LYS A 137 -1.56 -5.80 14.58
CA LYS A 137 -1.72 -6.16 16.01
C LYS A 137 -2.51 -7.46 16.20
N ILE A 138 -3.54 -7.71 15.37
CA ILE A 138 -4.32 -8.94 15.44
C ILE A 138 -3.51 -10.17 15.00
N ASN A 139 -2.49 -9.98 14.15
CA ASN A 139 -1.55 -11.02 13.76
C ASN A 139 -0.21 -10.89 14.50
N SER A 140 -0.19 -10.54 15.79
CA SER A 140 1.02 -10.49 16.62
C SER A 140 2.19 -9.64 16.07
N GLY A 141 1.88 -8.55 15.36
CA GLY A 141 2.85 -7.65 14.74
C GLY A 141 3.42 -8.15 13.41
N TRP A 142 2.92 -9.25 12.86
CA TRP A 142 3.32 -9.76 11.55
C TRP A 142 2.86 -8.85 10.42
N SER A 143 3.55 -8.96 9.30
CA SER A 143 3.21 -8.28 8.06
C SER A 143 2.90 -9.28 6.95
N GLY A 144 2.08 -8.88 5.99
CA GLY A 144 1.76 -9.63 4.78
C GLY A 144 1.45 -8.71 3.62
N PHE A 145 1.55 -9.27 2.41
CA PHE A 145 1.17 -8.62 1.17
C PHE A 145 0.75 -9.68 0.15
N ASP A 146 -0.05 -9.26 -0.82
CA ASP A 146 -0.37 -10.07 -2.00
C ASP A 146 -0.73 -9.18 -3.20
N VAL A 147 -0.61 -9.75 -4.40
CA VAL A 147 -1.11 -9.14 -5.63
C VAL A 147 -2.41 -9.84 -6.00
N SER A 148 -3.49 -9.07 -6.15
CA SER A 148 -4.82 -9.60 -6.43
C SER A 148 -5.47 -8.96 -7.66
N ALA A 149 -6.37 -9.72 -8.29
CA ALA A 149 -7.17 -9.28 -9.43
C ALA A 149 -8.65 -9.18 -9.08
N ILE A 150 -8.98 -8.88 -7.82
CA ILE A 150 -10.36 -8.85 -7.31
C ILE A 150 -11.23 -7.81 -8.04
N ALA A 151 -10.64 -6.67 -8.43
CA ALA A 151 -11.32 -5.58 -9.12
C ALA A 151 -10.77 -5.32 -10.53
N ALA A 152 -9.94 -6.22 -11.07
CA ALA A 152 -9.26 -6.01 -12.36
C ALA A 152 -10.22 -6.19 -13.55
N GLN A 153 -11.07 -5.17 -13.79
CA GLN A 153 -12.04 -5.14 -14.89
C GLN A 153 -11.46 -4.49 -16.16
N ALA A 154 -10.44 -3.64 -16.03
CA ALA A 154 -9.72 -3.02 -17.16
C ALA A 154 -8.68 -3.95 -17.82
N GLY A 155 -8.69 -5.25 -17.49
CA GLY A 155 -7.67 -6.22 -17.87
C GLY A 155 -6.65 -6.47 -16.76
N LYS A 156 -5.97 -7.63 -16.82
CA LYS A 156 -4.91 -7.96 -15.86
C LYS A 156 -3.67 -7.13 -16.17
N ILE A 157 -3.43 -6.12 -15.34
CA ILE A 157 -2.20 -5.34 -15.37
C ILE A 157 -1.13 -6.10 -14.58
N GLY A 158 0.07 -6.20 -15.13
CA GLY A 158 1.18 -6.89 -14.47
C GLY A 158 1.59 -6.18 -13.18
N MET A 159 1.72 -6.91 -12.08
CA MET A 159 2.25 -6.41 -10.82
C MET A 159 3.01 -7.51 -10.10
N GLN A 160 4.10 -7.14 -9.43
CA GLN A 160 4.85 -8.01 -8.55
C GLN A 160 5.20 -7.23 -7.28
N ILE A 161 5.02 -7.87 -6.13
CA ILE A 161 5.44 -7.38 -4.82
C ILE A 161 6.35 -8.45 -4.24
N CYS A 162 7.51 -8.04 -3.72
CA CYS A 162 8.46 -8.95 -3.10
C CYS A 162 8.86 -8.45 -1.72
N ASP A 163 8.97 -9.38 -0.78
CA ASP A 163 9.57 -9.13 0.51
C ASP A 163 11.07 -8.89 0.33
N ALA A 164 11.56 -7.73 0.76
CA ALA A 164 12.96 -7.32 0.55
C ALA A 164 13.98 -8.15 1.36
N ILE A 165 13.55 -8.91 2.37
CA ILE A 165 14.42 -9.68 3.26
C ILE A 165 14.52 -11.14 2.81
N THR A 166 13.37 -11.74 2.50
CA THR A 166 13.22 -13.16 2.18
C THR A 166 13.20 -13.41 0.67
N GLY A 167 12.89 -12.41 -0.15
CA GLY A 167 12.73 -12.54 -1.59
C GLY A 167 11.44 -13.26 -2.02
N ALA A 168 10.55 -13.60 -1.08
CA ALA A 168 9.25 -14.16 -1.42
C ALA A 168 8.43 -13.12 -2.20
N CYS A 169 7.80 -13.52 -3.29
CA CYS A 169 7.03 -12.62 -4.16
C CYS A 169 5.61 -13.11 -4.37
N SER A 170 4.69 -12.15 -4.49
CA SER A 170 3.35 -12.33 -5.06
C SER A 170 3.28 -11.59 -6.39
N SER A 171 2.67 -12.18 -7.41
CA SER A 171 2.66 -11.59 -8.74
C SER A 171 1.47 -12.00 -9.59
N ILE A 172 1.01 -11.06 -10.42
CA ILE A 172 0.14 -11.30 -11.56
C ILE A 172 0.90 -10.85 -12.81
N THR A 173 0.99 -11.73 -13.80
CA THR A 173 1.52 -11.37 -15.11
C THR A 173 0.41 -10.81 -16.00
N PRO A 174 0.71 -9.84 -16.88
CA PRO A 174 -0.26 -9.40 -17.89
C PRO A 174 -0.67 -10.59 -18.76
N MET A 175 -1.92 -10.61 -19.22
CA MET A 175 -2.28 -11.56 -20.28
C MET A 175 -1.52 -11.17 -21.56
N PRO A 176 -0.98 -12.14 -22.33
CA PRO A 176 -0.43 -11.84 -23.64
C PRO A 176 -1.53 -11.24 -24.54
N PRO A 177 -1.17 -10.33 -25.47
CA PRO A 177 -2.12 -9.84 -26.46
C PRO A 177 -2.68 -11.04 -27.26
N LYS A 178 -3.99 -11.04 -27.48
CA LYS A 178 -4.67 -12.00 -28.35
C LYS A 178 -4.33 -11.73 -29.82
#